data_AF-A0A948C9T5-F1
#
_entry.id   AF-A0A948C9T5-F1
#
_cell.length_a   1.000
_cell.length_b   1.000
_cell.length_c   1.000
_cell.angle_alpha   90.00
_cell.angle_beta   90.00
_cell.angle_gamma   90.00
#
_symmetry.space_group_name_H-M   'P 1'
#
loop_
_entity.id
_entity.type
_entity.pdbx_description
1 polymer ?
#
loop_
_entity_poly.entity_id
_entity_poly.type
_entity_poly.pdbx_seq_one_letter_code
_entity_poly.pdbx_strand_id
1 'polypeptide(L)'
;MQNIFIKKIRLILWLILIIVVGFLLYQAIAPNGKVKYTYDFSKPDKINYFINKLTPKERIKIINNIQVVIGEPVYFSLNTLRKFDKAKITLQYQNPDNLPLIEMGLLKGKTVWNYDLKPIVNKTLNQLILAWPAVYSANGEMLLEREKKYQTVDDFLKNPPPINEIAYYNYEFKNKFFLQNYKPTNQENKISQQLRGSYQFYTYIKNENLDFKFAFSSLNKNKNSDPIELNLYYQGKLINSQKLDDKRVLIDDEKKTDNGKLHLNIGNLLEGVYKVELLANDDIITDQIIFKQSKLSFINRLWLAEGVKNVELKTDSNIVNAQTINPASLQIIKVGDDNLMLNKTYQQFNIVSNKATSSIKLEKGDVILSGNGVFSFDQNSFIEPVARKVDNSLDVNANGINYVIANYKQPKEVGGWQVAEAEFDLTDAYREYFTHQLGATNKMSFLISAPGLNKENSPDSIYPPQERGRQEGEVNKIIIGKIIVELSGKSLIDKIKGIFYDKN
;
A
#
# COMPACT_ATOMS: atom_id res chain seq x y z
N MET A 1 -28.99 64.04 -19.40
CA MET A 1 -28.45 62.82 -20.06
C MET A 1 -27.43 62.06 -19.22
N GLN A 2 -26.48 62.71 -18.52
CA GLN A 2 -25.46 62.04 -17.69
C GLN A 2 -26.02 61.08 -16.60
N ASN A 3 -27.09 61.45 -15.89
CA ASN A 3 -27.68 60.59 -14.84
C ASN A 3 -28.27 59.26 -15.37
N ILE A 4 -28.79 59.25 -16.59
CA ILE A 4 -29.32 58.02 -17.21
C ILE A 4 -28.15 57.12 -17.62
N PHE A 5 -27.06 57.70 -18.11
CA PHE A 5 -25.84 56.97 -18.49
C PHE A 5 -25.16 56.29 -17.30
N ILE A 6 -25.00 57.01 -16.17
CA ILE A 6 -24.41 56.46 -14.93
C ILE A 6 -25.26 55.31 -14.36
N LYS A 7 -26.60 55.45 -14.36
CA LYS A 7 -27.50 54.37 -13.90
C LYS A 7 -27.38 53.11 -14.76
N LYS A 8 -27.26 53.25 -16.08
CA LYS A 8 -27.06 52.11 -17.00
C LYS A 8 -25.74 51.38 -16.74
N ILE A 9 -24.64 52.12 -16.55
CA ILE A 9 -23.34 51.52 -16.22
C ILE A 9 -23.39 50.76 -14.90
N ARG A 10 -23.98 51.35 -13.85
CA ARG A 10 -24.13 50.67 -12.54
C ARG A 10 -24.93 49.38 -12.67
N LEU A 11 -26.03 49.39 -13.42
CA LEU A 11 -26.84 48.19 -13.65
C LEU A 11 -26.03 47.09 -14.36
N ILE A 12 -25.26 47.44 -15.39
CA ILE A 12 -24.39 46.49 -16.10
C ILE A 12 -23.32 45.91 -15.16
N LEU A 13 -22.67 46.75 -14.34
CA LEU A 13 -21.66 46.29 -13.38
C LEU A 13 -22.26 45.36 -12.32
N TRP A 14 -23.46 45.66 -11.80
CA TRP A 14 -24.17 44.78 -10.88
C TRP A 14 -24.55 43.46 -11.53
N LEU A 15 -25.00 43.47 -12.79
CA LEU A 15 -25.32 42.25 -13.53
C LEU A 15 -24.06 41.39 -13.72
N ILE A 16 -22.95 42.00 -14.12
CA ILE A 16 -21.65 41.32 -14.23
C ILE A 16 -21.25 40.71 -12.88
N LEU A 17 -21.37 41.47 -11.79
CA LEU A 17 -21.04 40.97 -10.45
C LEU A 17 -21.92 39.78 -10.05
N ILE A 18 -23.23 39.85 -10.27
CA ILE A 18 -24.17 38.76 -9.99
C ILE A 18 -23.82 37.52 -10.81
N ILE A 19 -23.48 37.69 -12.10
CA ILE A 19 -23.07 36.58 -12.96
C ILE A 19 -21.78 35.95 -12.44
N VAL A 20 -20.78 36.76 -12.06
CA VAL A 20 -19.51 36.27 -11.51
C VAL A 20 -19.73 35.54 -10.18
N VAL A 21 -20.50 36.12 -9.26
CA VAL A 21 -20.82 35.50 -7.96
C VAL A 21 -21.63 34.22 -8.15
N GLY A 22 -22.64 34.24 -9.03
CA GLY A 22 -23.44 33.07 -9.37
C GLY A 22 -22.60 31.95 -9.98
N PHE A 23 -21.66 32.28 -10.85
CA PHE A 23 -20.70 31.34 -11.42
C PHE A 23 -19.78 30.74 -10.34
N LEU A 24 -19.22 31.58 -9.46
CA LEU A 24 -18.36 31.12 -8.37
C LEU A 24 -19.12 30.22 -7.37
N LEU A 25 -20.37 30.58 -7.05
CA LEU A 25 -21.26 29.75 -6.22
C LEU A 25 -21.57 28.42 -6.92
N TYR A 26 -21.84 28.43 -8.22
CA TYR A 26 -22.06 27.22 -8.99
C TYR A 26 -20.85 26.28 -8.94
N GLN A 27 -19.64 26.82 -9.10
CA GLN A 27 -18.37 26.08 -8.99
C GLN A 27 -18.11 25.56 -7.57
N ALA A 28 -18.40 26.37 -6.54
CA ALA A 28 -18.21 25.99 -5.14
C ALA A 28 -19.19 24.91 -4.69
N ILE A 29 -20.46 25.02 -5.08
CA ILE A 29 -21.52 24.10 -4.68
C ILE A 29 -21.49 22.82 -5.51
N ALA A 30 -21.15 22.90 -6.80
CA ALA A 30 -21.29 21.80 -7.76
C ALA A 30 -22.68 21.14 -7.63
N PRO A 31 -23.77 21.83 -8.04
CA PRO A 31 -25.14 21.46 -7.67
C PRO A 31 -25.55 20.06 -8.16
N ASN A 32 -25.00 19.61 -9.30
CA ASN A 32 -25.17 18.26 -9.83
C ASN A 32 -24.32 17.18 -9.11
N GLY A 33 -23.55 17.56 -8.10
CA GLY A 33 -22.67 16.68 -7.34
C GLY A 33 -21.40 16.28 -8.09
N LYS A 34 -21.10 16.86 -9.26
CA LYS A 34 -19.95 16.47 -10.10
C LYS A 34 -19.06 17.65 -10.45
N VAL A 35 -17.75 17.46 -10.42
CA VAL A 35 -16.77 18.46 -10.89
C VAL A 35 -15.59 17.79 -11.56
N LYS A 36 -14.99 18.46 -12.54
CA LYS A 36 -13.84 17.98 -13.30
C LYS A 36 -12.70 18.98 -13.21
N TYR A 37 -11.54 18.50 -12.76
CA TYR A 37 -10.30 19.26 -12.74
C TYR A 37 -9.29 18.64 -13.72
N THR A 38 -8.46 19.46 -14.33
CA THR A 38 -7.45 19.00 -15.28
C THR A 38 -6.17 19.79 -15.11
N TYR A 39 -5.06 19.09 -14.91
CA TYR A 39 -3.73 19.67 -14.95
C TYR A 39 -2.93 19.04 -16.09
N ASP A 40 -2.62 19.87 -17.07
CA ASP A 40 -1.68 19.59 -18.15
C ASP A 40 -0.25 19.96 -17.73
N PHE A 41 0.57 18.94 -17.49
CA PHE A 41 1.96 19.06 -17.05
C PHE A 41 2.93 19.43 -18.18
N SER A 42 2.47 19.44 -19.44
CA SER A 42 3.22 20.02 -20.57
C SER A 42 3.19 21.57 -20.58
N LYS A 43 2.37 22.18 -19.72
CA LYS A 43 2.21 23.64 -19.58
C LYS A 43 2.46 24.06 -18.11
N PRO A 44 3.68 23.85 -17.56
CA PRO A 44 4.00 24.04 -16.14
C PRO A 44 3.85 25.48 -15.63
N ASP A 45 3.78 26.46 -16.54
CA ASP A 45 3.52 27.87 -16.22
C ASP A 45 2.05 28.14 -15.86
N LYS A 46 1.14 27.24 -16.22
CA LYS A 46 -0.26 27.33 -15.78
C LYS A 46 -0.35 26.84 -14.34
N ILE A 47 -0.61 27.76 -13.43
CA ILE A 47 -0.95 27.46 -12.05
C ILE A 47 -2.31 26.77 -12.03
N ASN A 48 -2.36 25.55 -11.48
CA ASN A 48 -3.60 24.87 -11.15
C ASN A 48 -3.79 24.89 -9.64
N TYR A 49 -4.88 25.52 -9.19
CA TYR A 49 -5.20 25.63 -7.75
C TYR A 49 -5.71 24.30 -7.16
N PHE A 50 -6.37 23.48 -7.97
CA PHE A 50 -7.04 22.26 -7.51
C PHE A 50 -6.10 21.07 -7.51
N ILE A 51 -5.31 20.88 -8.56
CA ILE A 51 -4.33 19.79 -8.66
C ILE A 51 -2.94 20.41 -8.53
N ASN A 52 -2.22 20.07 -7.46
CA ASN A 52 -0.88 20.60 -7.23
C ASN A 52 0.16 19.94 -8.15
N LYS A 53 1.32 20.60 -8.30
CA LYS A 53 2.50 20.02 -8.98
C LYS A 53 2.94 18.73 -8.30
N LEU A 54 3.61 17.87 -9.05
CA LEU A 54 4.22 16.64 -8.52
C LEU A 54 5.29 17.01 -7.48
N THR A 55 5.42 16.20 -6.44
CA THR A 55 6.44 16.29 -5.38
C THR A 55 6.99 14.91 -5.06
N PRO A 56 8.14 14.78 -4.39
CA PRO A 56 9.06 15.86 -4.03
C PRO A 56 9.94 16.27 -5.23
N LYS A 57 10.44 17.51 -5.23
CA LYS A 57 11.07 18.13 -6.40
C LYS A 57 12.30 17.37 -6.88
N GLU A 58 13.03 16.76 -5.96
CA GLU A 58 14.24 15.98 -6.22
C GLU A 58 14.01 14.68 -6.98
N ARG A 59 12.74 14.26 -7.16
CA ARG A 59 12.31 13.09 -7.94
C ARG A 59 11.74 13.47 -9.32
N ILE A 60 11.78 14.75 -9.66
CA ILE A 60 11.17 15.30 -10.88
C ILE A 60 12.20 16.15 -11.61
N LYS A 61 12.38 15.90 -12.91
CA LYS A 61 13.11 16.77 -13.84
C LYS A 61 12.12 17.43 -14.79
N ILE A 62 12.42 18.65 -15.22
CA ILE A 62 11.67 19.33 -16.28
C ILE A 62 12.53 19.29 -17.53
N ILE A 63 12.07 18.57 -18.56
CA ILE A 63 12.77 18.44 -19.84
C ILE A 63 11.81 18.95 -20.91
N ASN A 64 12.22 19.98 -21.67
CA ASN A 64 11.40 20.59 -22.71
C ASN A 64 9.99 20.99 -22.23
N ASN A 65 9.90 21.59 -21.03
CA ASN A 65 8.65 21.99 -20.39
C ASN A 65 7.71 20.84 -19.97
N ILE A 66 8.18 19.60 -20.00
CA ILE A 66 7.42 18.42 -19.57
C ILE A 66 8.00 17.88 -18.26
N GLN A 67 7.13 17.49 -17.33
CA GLN A 67 7.55 16.86 -16.07
C GLN A 67 7.89 15.38 -16.27
N VAL A 68 9.12 15.04 -15.93
CA VAL A 68 9.69 13.70 -16.02
C VAL A 68 9.97 13.21 -14.60
N VAL A 69 9.35 12.11 -14.23
CA VAL A 69 9.54 11.44 -12.94
C VAL A 69 10.76 10.54 -13.07
N ILE A 70 11.75 10.74 -12.19
CA ILE A 70 13.05 10.04 -12.17
C ILE A 70 13.39 9.41 -10.80
N GLY A 71 12.55 9.63 -9.79
CA GLY A 71 12.59 8.93 -8.52
C GLY A 71 11.19 8.54 -8.06
N GLU A 72 11.05 7.48 -7.27
CA GLU A 72 9.78 7.05 -6.71
C GLU A 72 9.73 7.11 -5.17
N PRO A 73 8.53 7.15 -4.59
CA PRO A 73 7.28 7.53 -5.24
C PRO A 73 7.20 9.05 -5.50
N VAL A 74 6.26 9.49 -6.35
CA VAL A 74 5.88 10.91 -6.44
C VAL A 74 4.46 11.12 -5.94
N TYR A 75 4.15 12.34 -5.53
CA TYR A 75 2.88 12.71 -4.92
C TYR A 75 2.29 13.90 -5.63
N PHE A 76 0.97 14.02 -5.59
CA PHE A 76 0.27 15.27 -5.84
C PHE A 76 -0.85 15.44 -4.82
N SER A 77 -1.35 16.65 -4.70
CA SER A 77 -2.51 16.91 -3.85
C SER A 77 -3.68 17.44 -4.66
N LEU A 78 -4.88 17.08 -4.23
CA LEU A 78 -6.13 17.60 -4.73
C LEU A 78 -6.79 18.47 -3.67
N ASN A 79 -6.94 19.76 -3.95
CA ASN A 79 -7.71 20.69 -3.15
C ASN A 79 -9.16 20.66 -3.65
N THR A 80 -10.11 20.50 -2.73
CA THR A 80 -11.54 20.50 -3.06
C THR A 80 -12.30 21.47 -2.16
N LEU A 81 -13.26 22.20 -2.73
CA LEU A 81 -14.08 23.18 -2.02
C LEU A 81 -15.18 22.53 -1.16
N ARG A 82 -15.53 21.28 -1.46
CA ARG A 82 -16.49 20.47 -0.70
C ARG A 82 -16.08 19.01 -0.69
N LYS A 83 -16.74 18.23 0.18
CA LYS A 83 -16.62 16.77 0.20
C LYS A 83 -17.32 16.14 -1.00
N PHE A 84 -16.67 15.11 -1.52
CA PHE A 84 -17.11 14.20 -2.57
C PHE A 84 -16.87 12.77 -2.11
N ASP A 85 -17.64 11.84 -2.67
CA ASP A 85 -17.68 10.45 -2.25
C ASP A 85 -16.79 9.58 -3.15
N LYS A 86 -16.55 9.99 -4.41
CA LYS A 86 -15.72 9.25 -5.36
C LYS A 86 -14.83 10.17 -6.19
N ALA A 87 -13.65 9.67 -6.55
CA ALA A 87 -12.78 10.26 -7.57
C ALA A 87 -12.49 9.24 -8.66
N LYS A 88 -12.67 9.63 -9.91
CA LYS A 88 -12.09 8.96 -11.07
C LYS A 88 -10.92 9.80 -11.57
N ILE A 89 -9.73 9.22 -11.57
CA ILE A 89 -8.51 9.89 -12.01
C ILE A 89 -8.07 9.26 -13.33
N THR A 90 -7.88 10.10 -14.34
CA THR A 90 -7.28 9.70 -15.61
C THR A 90 -5.85 10.22 -15.67
N LEU A 91 -4.91 9.30 -15.84
CA LEU A 91 -3.49 9.59 -16.00
C LEU A 91 -3.10 9.40 -17.46
N GLN A 92 -2.59 10.46 -18.08
CA GLN A 92 -1.95 10.42 -19.38
C GLN A 92 -0.43 10.47 -19.17
N TYR A 93 0.28 9.42 -19.59
CA TYR A 93 1.71 9.25 -19.33
C TYR A 93 2.42 8.52 -20.48
N GLN A 94 3.76 8.56 -20.47
CA GLN A 94 4.60 7.66 -21.27
C GLN A 94 5.51 6.88 -20.34
N ASN A 95 5.73 5.62 -20.68
CA ASN A 95 6.60 4.70 -19.96
C ASN A 95 7.71 4.20 -20.90
N PRO A 96 8.65 5.09 -21.29
CA PRO A 96 9.68 4.76 -22.28
C PRO A 96 10.57 3.59 -21.85
N ASP A 97 10.87 3.49 -20.55
CA ASP A 97 11.73 2.42 -20.01
C ASP A 97 10.94 1.16 -19.64
N ASN A 98 9.68 1.09 -20.05
CA ASN A 98 8.85 -0.10 -20.00
C ASN A 98 8.78 -0.72 -18.59
N LEU A 99 8.62 0.15 -17.59
CA LEU A 99 8.47 -0.25 -16.19
C LEU A 99 7.30 -1.22 -16.04
N PRO A 100 7.49 -2.31 -15.27
CA PRO A 100 6.54 -3.40 -15.23
C PRO A 100 5.25 -3.05 -14.47
N LEU A 101 5.32 -2.11 -13.53
CA LEU A 101 4.23 -1.78 -12.62
C LEU A 101 4.20 -0.28 -12.36
N ILE A 102 3.03 0.34 -12.55
CA ILE A 102 2.74 1.70 -12.10
C ILE A 102 1.38 1.66 -11.40
N GLU A 103 1.30 2.26 -10.23
CA GLU A 103 0.11 2.31 -9.39
C GLU A 103 -0.15 3.75 -8.92
N MET A 104 -1.41 4.07 -8.66
CA MET A 104 -1.83 5.33 -8.07
C MET A 104 -2.50 5.08 -6.72
N GLY A 105 -2.09 5.80 -5.69
CA GLY A 105 -2.58 5.62 -4.33
C GLY A 105 -3.37 6.81 -3.80
N LEU A 106 -4.42 6.57 -3.02
CA LEU A 106 -5.10 7.58 -2.21
C LEU A 106 -4.73 7.40 -0.74
N LEU A 107 -4.26 8.47 -0.07
CA LEU A 107 -3.94 8.41 1.35
C LEU A 107 -5.22 8.22 2.19
N LYS A 108 -5.28 7.11 2.95
CA LYS A 108 -6.38 6.78 3.88
C LYS A 108 -6.02 7.11 5.34
N GLY A 109 -4.74 7.02 5.73
CA GLY A 109 -4.31 7.30 7.11
C GLY A 109 -2.90 7.89 7.18
N LYS A 110 -2.75 9.04 7.86
CA LYS A 110 -1.48 9.78 7.93
C LYS A 110 -0.46 9.17 8.89
N THR A 111 -0.88 8.55 10.00
CA THR A 111 0.03 8.03 11.04
C THR A 111 0.93 6.91 10.52
N VAL A 112 0.36 6.02 9.71
CA VAL A 112 1.05 4.85 9.13
C VAL A 112 1.29 4.98 7.62
N TRP A 113 0.97 6.14 7.04
CA TRP A 113 1.06 6.38 5.59
C TRP A 113 0.37 5.31 4.74
N ASN A 114 -0.84 4.93 5.11
CA ASN A 114 -1.60 3.89 4.42
C ASN A 114 -2.26 4.44 3.14
N TYR A 115 -1.96 3.85 1.99
CA TYR A 115 -2.50 4.22 0.69
C TYR A 115 -3.40 3.11 0.12
N ASP A 116 -4.58 3.47 -0.37
CA ASP A 116 -5.41 2.62 -1.24
C ASP A 116 -4.85 2.70 -2.66
N LEU A 117 -4.13 1.66 -3.10
CA LEU A 117 -3.47 1.59 -4.41
C LEU A 117 -4.41 1.05 -5.48
N LYS A 118 -4.42 1.70 -6.64
CA LYS A 118 -5.15 1.31 -7.85
C LYS A 118 -4.19 1.17 -9.02
N PRO A 119 -4.44 0.20 -9.92
CA PRO A 119 -3.52 -0.08 -11.00
C PRO A 119 -3.56 0.98 -12.11
N ILE A 120 -2.39 1.35 -12.63
CA ILE A 120 -2.24 2.15 -13.85
C ILE A 120 -1.72 1.27 -14.98
N VAL A 121 -0.64 0.51 -14.72
CA VAL A 121 -0.15 -0.51 -15.64
C VAL A 121 0.39 -1.71 -14.86
N ASN A 122 0.12 -2.91 -15.35
CA ASN A 122 0.76 -4.14 -14.90
C ASN A 122 1.14 -4.94 -16.14
N LYS A 123 2.43 -4.97 -16.46
CA LYS A 123 2.97 -5.59 -17.68
C LYS A 123 2.78 -7.10 -17.67
N THR A 124 2.96 -7.75 -16.52
CA THR A 124 2.72 -9.18 -16.36
C THR A 124 1.28 -9.52 -16.74
N LEU A 125 0.29 -8.78 -16.22
CA LEU A 125 -1.10 -8.96 -16.63
C LEU A 125 -1.32 -8.66 -18.10
N ASN A 126 -0.74 -7.59 -18.65
CA ASN A 126 -0.87 -7.28 -20.07
C ASN A 126 -0.41 -8.43 -20.96
N GLN A 127 0.70 -9.08 -20.61
CA GLN A 127 1.20 -10.24 -21.34
C GLN A 127 0.31 -11.47 -21.16
N LEU A 128 -0.17 -11.72 -19.94
CA LEU A 128 -1.05 -12.86 -19.66
C LEU A 128 -2.41 -12.71 -20.37
N ILE A 129 -2.99 -11.52 -20.45
CA ILE A 129 -4.25 -11.27 -21.19
C ILE A 129 -4.11 -11.66 -22.67
N LEU A 130 -2.94 -11.48 -23.27
CA LEU A 130 -2.69 -11.85 -24.67
C LEU A 130 -2.48 -13.35 -24.85
N ALA A 131 -2.03 -14.06 -23.80
CA ALA A 131 -1.61 -15.45 -23.89
C ALA A 131 -2.64 -16.44 -23.32
N TRP A 132 -3.44 -16.04 -22.34
CA TRP A 132 -4.34 -16.91 -21.58
C TRP A 132 -5.81 -16.56 -21.87
N PRO A 133 -6.69 -17.56 -22.02
CA PRO A 133 -8.13 -17.36 -22.02
C PRO A 133 -8.61 -16.49 -20.84
N ALA A 134 -9.46 -15.50 -21.14
CA ALA A 134 -10.02 -14.58 -20.16
C ALA A 134 -11.54 -14.76 -20.01
N VAL A 135 -12.03 -14.66 -18.77
CA VAL A 135 -13.46 -14.56 -18.41
C VAL A 135 -13.67 -13.25 -17.69
N TYR A 136 -14.76 -12.56 -18.01
CA TYR A 136 -15.13 -11.32 -17.36
C TYR A 136 -16.42 -11.47 -16.58
N SER A 137 -16.46 -10.93 -15.36
CA SER A 137 -17.71 -10.77 -14.61
C SER A 137 -18.46 -9.53 -15.08
N ALA A 138 -19.75 -9.45 -14.77
CA ALA A 138 -20.56 -8.26 -15.03
C ALA A 138 -20.03 -7.00 -14.29
N ASN A 139 -19.27 -7.20 -13.21
CA ASN A 139 -18.69 -6.13 -12.39
C ASN A 139 -17.32 -5.68 -12.89
N GLY A 140 -16.79 -6.28 -13.96
CA GLY A 140 -15.50 -5.95 -14.55
C GLY A 140 -14.29 -6.66 -13.92
N GLU A 141 -14.52 -7.67 -13.08
CA GLU A 141 -13.47 -8.59 -12.63
C GLU A 141 -13.08 -9.49 -13.80
N MET A 142 -11.82 -9.86 -13.88
CA MET A 142 -11.28 -10.73 -14.92
C MET A 142 -10.63 -11.96 -14.28
N LEU A 143 -10.92 -13.13 -14.81
CA LEU A 143 -10.20 -14.37 -14.53
C LEU A 143 -9.43 -14.78 -15.79
N LEU A 144 -8.11 -14.89 -15.68
CA LEU A 144 -7.25 -15.51 -16.68
C LEU A 144 -6.98 -16.95 -16.28
N GLU A 145 -7.09 -17.86 -17.24
CA GLU A 145 -6.93 -19.29 -17.04
C GLU A 145 -5.86 -19.82 -17.99
N ARG A 146 -4.81 -20.47 -17.48
CA ARG A 146 -3.78 -21.11 -18.32
C ARG A 146 -4.40 -22.14 -19.24
N GLU A 147 -5.32 -22.93 -18.70
CA GLU A 147 -6.19 -23.85 -19.42
C GLU A 147 -7.63 -23.52 -19.07
N LYS A 148 -8.47 -23.36 -20.10
CA LYS A 148 -9.87 -22.99 -19.93
C LYS A 148 -10.65 -24.07 -19.18
N LYS A 149 -11.17 -23.77 -17.98
CA LYS A 149 -11.99 -24.69 -17.16
C LYS A 149 -13.30 -24.09 -16.67
N TYR A 150 -13.31 -22.83 -16.26
CA TYR A 150 -14.48 -22.17 -15.67
C TYR A 150 -15.28 -21.39 -16.72
N GLN A 151 -16.61 -21.37 -16.61
CA GLN A 151 -17.44 -20.57 -17.54
C GLN A 151 -17.59 -19.12 -17.08
N THR A 152 -17.64 -18.88 -15.78
CA THR A 152 -17.82 -17.55 -15.18
C THR A 152 -16.84 -17.35 -14.02
N VAL A 153 -16.61 -16.09 -13.63
CA VAL A 153 -15.85 -15.77 -12.42
C VAL A 153 -16.53 -16.33 -11.17
N ASP A 154 -17.87 -16.32 -11.11
CA ASP A 154 -18.62 -16.86 -9.97
C ASP A 154 -18.45 -18.38 -9.81
N ASP A 155 -18.32 -19.12 -10.91
CA ASP A 155 -18.05 -20.57 -10.90
C ASP A 155 -16.68 -20.87 -10.27
N PHE A 156 -15.65 -20.13 -10.70
CA PHE A 156 -14.32 -20.16 -10.11
C PHE A 156 -14.33 -19.82 -8.61
N LEU A 157 -15.08 -18.80 -8.21
CA LEU A 157 -15.17 -18.42 -6.79
C LEU A 157 -15.98 -19.41 -5.95
N LYS A 158 -16.88 -20.21 -6.52
CA LYS A 158 -17.59 -21.25 -5.76
C LYS A 158 -16.71 -22.47 -5.51
N ASN A 159 -15.91 -22.84 -6.51
CA ASN A 159 -15.07 -24.03 -6.46
C ASN A 159 -13.64 -23.68 -6.91
N PRO A 160 -12.89 -22.87 -6.13
CA PRO A 160 -11.57 -22.46 -6.55
C PRO A 160 -10.62 -23.66 -6.54
N PRO A 161 -9.60 -23.66 -7.41
CA PRO A 161 -8.47 -24.56 -7.29
C PRO A 161 -7.68 -24.28 -5.98
N PRO A 162 -6.69 -25.13 -5.65
CA PRO A 162 -5.77 -24.85 -4.55
C PRO A 162 -5.19 -23.42 -4.61
N ILE A 163 -5.11 -22.74 -3.45
CA ILE A 163 -4.75 -21.31 -3.38
C ILE A 163 -3.36 -21.00 -3.98
N ASN A 164 -2.45 -21.98 -3.92
CA ASN A 164 -1.10 -21.88 -4.45
C ASN A 164 -1.05 -21.89 -5.99
N GLU A 165 -2.13 -22.27 -6.68
CA GLU A 165 -2.26 -22.15 -8.13
C GLU A 165 -2.87 -20.81 -8.58
N ILE A 166 -3.31 -19.99 -7.62
CA ILE A 166 -4.03 -18.74 -7.86
C ILE A 166 -3.09 -17.56 -7.59
N ALA A 167 -3.07 -16.61 -8.52
CA ALA A 167 -2.59 -15.27 -8.25
C ALA A 167 -3.73 -14.24 -8.34
N TYR A 168 -3.55 -13.10 -7.68
CA TYR A 168 -4.55 -12.04 -7.67
C TYR A 168 -3.93 -10.66 -7.90
N TYR A 169 -4.73 -9.73 -8.44
CA TYR A 169 -4.30 -8.33 -8.56
C TYR A 169 -5.45 -7.35 -8.38
N ASN A 170 -5.33 -6.45 -7.39
CA ASN A 170 -6.36 -5.46 -7.04
C ASN A 170 -7.75 -6.12 -6.82
N TYR A 171 -7.76 -7.36 -6.34
CA TYR A 171 -8.95 -8.16 -6.10
C TYR A 171 -8.96 -8.63 -4.64
N GLU A 172 -10.12 -8.56 -3.99
CA GLU A 172 -10.29 -9.03 -2.62
C GLU A 172 -10.88 -10.45 -2.64
N PHE A 173 -10.06 -11.43 -2.29
CA PHE A 173 -10.47 -12.84 -2.30
C PHE A 173 -11.43 -13.12 -1.13
N LYS A 174 -12.68 -13.45 -1.44
CA LYS A 174 -13.74 -13.67 -0.43
C LYS A 174 -13.81 -15.11 0.09
N ASN A 175 -13.03 -16.02 -0.48
CA ASN A 175 -13.11 -17.43 -0.14
C ASN A 175 -12.39 -17.72 1.18
N LYS A 176 -12.96 -18.65 1.93
CA LYS A 176 -12.36 -19.13 3.17
C LYS A 176 -11.24 -20.11 2.84
N PHE A 177 -10.06 -19.86 3.39
CA PHE A 177 -8.96 -20.80 3.35
C PHE A 177 -9.14 -21.85 4.46
N PHE A 178 -9.07 -23.13 4.07
CA PHE A 178 -9.15 -24.27 4.98
C PHE A 178 -7.97 -25.21 4.80
N LEU A 179 -7.36 -25.62 5.91
CA LEU A 179 -6.31 -26.64 5.92
C LEU A 179 -6.94 -28.03 6.16
N GLN A 180 -7.00 -28.85 5.10
CA GLN A 180 -7.66 -30.16 5.14
C GLN A 180 -7.11 -31.08 6.24
N ASN A 181 -5.79 -31.09 6.44
CA ASN A 181 -5.11 -32.00 7.37
C ASN A 181 -4.60 -31.30 8.64
N TYR A 182 -5.16 -30.15 8.99
CA TYR A 182 -4.78 -29.44 10.21
C TYR A 182 -5.21 -30.22 11.46
N LYS A 183 -4.27 -30.34 12.41
CA LYS A 183 -4.52 -30.87 13.75
C LYS A 183 -4.07 -29.83 14.77
N PRO A 184 -4.93 -29.45 15.73
CA PRO A 184 -4.52 -28.66 16.87
C PRO A 184 -3.35 -29.31 17.60
N THR A 185 -2.49 -28.48 18.17
CA THR A 185 -1.49 -28.94 19.12
C THR A 185 -1.72 -28.25 20.45
N ASN A 186 -1.54 -28.99 21.54
CA ASN A 186 -1.51 -28.43 22.89
C ASN A 186 -0.06 -28.17 23.34
N GLN A 187 0.92 -28.45 22.48
CA GLN A 187 2.31 -28.19 22.77
C GLN A 187 2.57 -26.68 22.76
N GLU A 188 3.14 -26.20 23.86
CA GLU A 188 3.58 -24.82 23.96
C GLU A 188 4.84 -24.62 23.12
N ASN A 189 4.76 -23.71 22.15
CA ASN A 189 5.86 -23.28 21.30
C ASN A 189 6.32 -21.88 21.73
N LYS A 190 7.60 -21.59 21.49
CA LYS A 190 8.24 -20.33 21.87
C LYS A 190 9.07 -19.78 20.72
N ILE A 191 8.81 -18.53 20.34
CA ILE A 191 9.76 -17.73 19.56
C ILE A 191 10.61 -16.95 20.57
N SER A 192 11.91 -17.24 20.57
CA SER A 192 12.89 -16.63 21.49
C SER A 192 13.65 -15.47 20.85
N GLN A 193 13.52 -15.30 19.54
CA GLN A 193 14.07 -14.17 18.81
C GLN A 193 13.25 -12.93 19.13
N GLN A 194 13.91 -11.92 19.69
CA GLN A 194 13.29 -10.66 20.05
C GLN A 194 12.93 -9.88 18.77
N LEU A 195 11.73 -9.28 18.76
CA LEU A 195 11.21 -8.50 17.64
C LEU A 195 11.04 -7.04 18.04
N ARG A 196 11.23 -6.11 17.11
CA ARG A 196 11.17 -4.67 17.34
C ARG A 196 9.99 -4.01 16.63
N GLY A 197 9.20 -3.26 17.39
CA GLY A 197 8.03 -2.51 16.92
C GLY A 197 6.94 -3.36 16.29
N SER A 198 6.21 -2.77 15.35
CA SER A 198 5.01 -3.37 14.75
C SER A 198 5.30 -4.57 13.85
N TYR A 199 4.44 -5.59 13.90
CA TYR A 199 4.43 -6.73 12.99
C TYR A 199 3.04 -7.37 12.92
N GLN A 200 2.85 -8.24 11.94
CA GLN A 200 1.61 -9.00 11.75
C GLN A 200 1.96 -10.45 11.44
N PHE A 201 1.07 -11.38 11.78
CA PHE A 201 1.24 -12.79 11.41
C PHE A 201 -0.11 -13.49 11.20
N TYR A 202 -0.08 -14.55 10.40
CA TYR A 202 -1.18 -15.49 10.26
C TYR A 202 -1.04 -16.64 11.25
N THR A 203 -2.18 -17.14 11.70
CA THR A 203 -2.32 -18.42 12.40
C THR A 203 -3.61 -19.12 11.94
N TYR A 204 -3.77 -20.40 12.29
CA TYR A 204 -4.94 -21.19 11.91
C TYR A 204 -5.57 -21.82 13.14
N ILE A 205 -6.91 -21.84 13.17
CA ILE A 205 -7.70 -22.40 14.27
C ILE A 205 -8.64 -23.47 13.73
N LYS A 206 -8.75 -24.58 14.45
CA LYS A 206 -9.75 -25.63 14.22
C LYS A 206 -10.06 -26.36 15.52
N ASN A 207 -11.22 -26.11 16.14
CA ASN A 207 -11.62 -26.76 17.39
C ASN A 207 -10.57 -26.62 18.52
N GLU A 208 -9.95 -25.45 18.64
CA GLU A 208 -9.00 -25.10 19.69
C GLU A 208 -9.18 -23.63 20.09
N ASN A 209 -8.62 -23.25 21.24
CA ASN A 209 -8.54 -21.85 21.63
C ASN A 209 -7.33 -21.19 20.98
N LEU A 210 -7.50 -19.96 20.51
CA LEU A 210 -6.37 -19.09 20.22
C LEU A 210 -5.67 -18.76 21.54
N ASP A 211 -4.37 -19.05 21.67
CA ASP A 211 -3.62 -18.88 22.92
C ASP A 211 -2.22 -18.34 22.61
N PHE A 212 -2.05 -17.03 22.78
CA PHE A 212 -0.78 -16.31 22.58
C PHE A 212 -0.44 -15.45 23.79
N LYS A 213 0.75 -15.62 24.35
CA LYS A 213 1.30 -14.77 25.42
C LYS A 213 2.49 -13.98 24.88
N PHE A 214 2.46 -12.69 25.11
CA PHE A 214 3.49 -11.75 24.70
C PHE A 214 4.12 -11.11 25.94
N ALA A 215 5.44 -10.97 25.92
CA ALA A 215 6.19 -10.17 26.90
C ALA A 215 6.88 -9.02 26.17
N PHE A 216 6.79 -7.83 26.74
CA PHE A 216 7.31 -6.61 26.14
C PHE A 216 8.28 -5.89 27.06
N SER A 217 9.22 -5.20 26.43
CA SER A 217 10.10 -4.25 27.07
C SER A 217 10.23 -2.99 26.23
N SER A 218 10.68 -1.93 26.87
CA SER A 218 10.85 -0.62 26.26
C SER A 218 12.32 -0.23 26.27
N LEU A 219 12.84 0.28 25.15
CA LEU A 219 14.22 0.76 25.06
C LEU A 219 14.41 2.15 25.67
N ASN A 220 13.33 2.90 25.92
CA ASN A 220 13.35 4.26 26.44
C ASN A 220 14.31 5.19 25.67
N LYS A 221 14.31 5.11 24.33
CA LYS A 221 15.19 5.93 23.48
C LYS A 221 14.59 7.29 23.17
N ASN A 222 13.29 7.47 23.40
CA ASN A 222 12.62 8.74 23.21
C ASN A 222 11.48 8.95 24.22
N LYS A 223 11.01 10.20 24.27
CA LYS A 223 9.93 10.66 25.16
C LYS A 223 8.52 10.44 24.61
N ASN A 224 8.38 9.76 23.46
CA ASN A 224 7.06 9.49 22.92
C ASN A 224 6.37 8.43 23.79
N SER A 225 5.03 8.47 23.81
CA SER A 225 4.26 7.39 24.42
C SER A 225 4.39 6.13 23.56
N ASP A 226 4.50 4.97 24.21
CA ASP A 226 4.62 3.67 23.54
C ASP A 226 3.40 2.77 23.79
N PRO A 227 2.20 3.18 23.34
CA PRO A 227 1.04 2.31 23.43
C PRO A 227 1.29 1.04 22.61
N ILE A 228 0.95 -0.10 23.18
CA ILE A 228 0.95 -1.38 22.47
C ILE A 228 -0.51 -1.77 22.24
N GLU A 229 -0.87 -2.00 20.99
CA GLU A 229 -2.20 -2.46 20.60
C GLU A 229 -2.09 -3.81 19.86
N LEU A 230 -2.83 -4.81 20.34
CA LEU A 230 -2.89 -6.14 19.77
C LEU A 230 -4.28 -6.37 19.17
N ASN A 231 -4.34 -6.49 17.85
CA ASN A 231 -5.57 -6.63 17.09
C ASN A 231 -5.70 -8.03 16.49
N LEU A 232 -6.89 -8.62 16.60
CA LEU A 232 -7.22 -9.91 16.00
C LEU A 232 -8.27 -9.72 14.91
N TYR A 233 -7.98 -10.24 13.72
CA TYR A 233 -8.86 -10.18 12.57
C TYR A 233 -9.26 -11.57 12.10
N TYR A 234 -10.52 -11.70 11.66
CA TYR A 234 -11.05 -12.84 10.94
C TYR A 234 -11.71 -12.36 9.66
N GLN A 235 -11.29 -12.88 8.51
CA GLN A 235 -11.81 -12.46 7.18
C GLN A 235 -11.78 -10.94 6.98
N GLY A 236 -10.65 -10.32 7.34
CA GLY A 236 -10.45 -8.88 7.22
C GLY A 236 -11.18 -8.02 8.26
N LYS A 237 -12.08 -8.59 9.08
CA LYS A 237 -12.82 -7.86 10.12
C LYS A 237 -12.12 -7.97 11.46
N LEU A 238 -11.97 -6.84 12.15
CA LEU A 238 -11.48 -6.79 13.53
C LEU A 238 -12.52 -7.45 14.44
N ILE A 239 -12.10 -8.45 15.21
CA ILE A 239 -12.98 -9.19 16.14
C ILE A 239 -12.54 -9.09 17.61
N ASN A 240 -11.29 -8.69 17.88
CA ASN A 240 -10.80 -8.40 19.22
C ASN A 240 -9.65 -7.38 19.16
N SER A 241 -9.54 -6.54 20.19
CA SER A 241 -8.43 -5.61 20.38
C SER A 241 -8.09 -5.54 21.87
N GLN A 242 -6.80 -5.64 22.20
CA GLN A 242 -6.27 -5.44 23.54
C GLN A 242 -5.24 -4.31 23.50
N LYS A 243 -5.20 -3.50 24.56
CA LYS A 243 -4.26 -2.39 24.70
C LYS A 243 -3.46 -2.53 25.97
N LEU A 244 -2.19 -2.19 25.89
CA LEU A 244 -1.32 -1.99 27.03
C LEU A 244 -0.88 -0.53 27.02
N ASP A 245 -1.42 0.23 27.98
CA ASP A 245 -1.06 1.62 28.17
C ASP A 245 0.38 1.73 28.71
N ASP A 246 1.04 2.81 28.32
CA ASP A 246 2.40 3.12 28.73
C ASP A 246 2.46 3.34 30.26
N LYS A 247 3.23 2.50 30.96
CA LYS A 247 3.41 2.57 32.42
C LYS A 247 4.64 3.38 32.84
N ARG A 248 5.32 4.07 31.90
CA ARG A 248 6.56 4.80 32.20
C ARG A 248 6.34 5.94 33.20
N VAL A 249 7.33 6.10 34.07
CA VAL A 249 7.69 7.38 34.70
C VAL A 249 8.60 8.10 33.70
N LEU A 250 8.32 9.36 33.36
CA LEU A 250 8.96 10.20 32.33
C LEU A 250 10.49 10.36 32.48
N ILE A 251 11.29 9.31 32.27
CA ILE A 251 12.75 9.34 32.37
C ILE A 251 13.34 8.69 31.10
N ASP A 252 14.22 9.44 30.46
CA ASP A 252 14.99 9.06 29.26
C ASP A 252 16.39 8.64 29.72
N ASP A 253 16.56 7.34 29.99
CA ASP A 253 17.82 6.78 30.50
C ASP A 253 18.43 5.71 29.57
N GLU A 254 17.81 5.45 28.41
CA GLU A 254 18.15 4.40 27.45
C GLU A 254 18.27 2.99 28.07
N LYS A 255 17.73 2.77 29.27
CA LYS A 255 17.74 1.45 29.92
C LYS A 255 16.51 0.68 29.54
N LYS A 256 16.71 -0.56 29.10
CA LYS A 256 15.63 -1.49 28.81
C LYS A 256 14.79 -1.75 30.06
N THR A 257 13.49 -1.43 30.04
CA THR A 257 12.55 -1.66 31.15
C THR A 257 11.46 -2.65 30.75
N ASP A 258 10.94 -3.42 31.71
CA ASP A 258 9.76 -4.28 31.50
C ASP A 258 8.54 -3.39 31.21
N ASN A 259 7.88 -3.63 30.07
CA ASN A 259 6.70 -2.88 29.66
C ASN A 259 5.40 -3.71 29.80
N GLY A 260 5.47 -4.88 30.42
CA GLY A 260 4.34 -5.73 30.74
C GLY A 260 4.08 -6.87 29.75
N LYS A 261 2.90 -7.48 29.90
CA LYS A 261 2.52 -8.71 29.17
C LYS A 261 1.09 -8.59 28.67
N LEU A 262 0.83 -9.19 27.50
CA LEU A 262 -0.51 -9.40 26.96
C LEU A 262 -0.77 -10.89 26.78
N HIS A 263 -2.01 -11.32 27.03
CA HIS A 263 -2.45 -12.70 26.81
C HIS A 263 -3.73 -12.71 25.99
N LEU A 264 -3.61 -13.17 24.75
CA LEU A 264 -4.73 -13.41 23.86
C LEU A 264 -5.17 -14.87 24.00
N ASN A 265 -6.17 -15.11 24.85
CA ASN A 265 -6.80 -16.42 25.03
C ASN A 265 -8.28 -16.34 24.67
N ILE A 266 -8.65 -16.83 23.49
CA ILE A 266 -10.02 -16.73 22.96
C ILE A 266 -10.47 -18.11 22.48
N GLY A 267 -11.54 -18.63 23.09
CA GLY A 267 -12.19 -19.87 22.68
C GLY A 267 -13.38 -19.64 21.74
N ASN A 268 -14.00 -20.73 21.29
CA ASN A 268 -15.20 -20.74 20.44
C ASN A 268 -15.04 -19.95 19.13
N LEU A 269 -13.82 -19.91 18.60
CA LEU A 269 -13.52 -19.31 17.31
C LEU A 269 -13.93 -20.26 16.17
N LEU A 270 -14.40 -19.68 15.06
CA LEU A 270 -14.71 -20.44 13.86
C LEU A 270 -13.44 -21.02 13.24
N GLU A 271 -13.56 -22.15 12.55
CA GLU A 271 -12.42 -22.70 11.80
C GLU A 271 -11.95 -21.70 10.73
N GLY A 272 -10.63 -21.58 10.61
CA GLY A 272 -9.99 -20.84 9.53
C GLY A 272 -8.75 -20.06 9.96
N VAL A 273 -8.36 -19.13 9.10
CA VAL A 273 -7.18 -18.28 9.24
C VAL A 273 -7.53 -17.02 10.02
N TYR A 274 -6.66 -16.70 10.97
CA TYR A 274 -6.70 -15.46 11.74
C TYR A 274 -5.44 -14.65 11.48
N LYS A 275 -5.60 -13.32 11.39
CA LYS A 275 -4.48 -12.39 11.36
C LYS A 275 -4.38 -11.71 12.71
N VAL A 276 -3.20 -11.78 13.32
CA VAL A 276 -2.85 -11.01 14.52
C VAL A 276 -1.94 -9.87 14.10
N GLU A 277 -2.23 -8.67 14.59
CA GLU A 277 -1.46 -7.46 14.35
C GLU A 277 -1.03 -6.85 15.68
N LEU A 278 0.26 -6.62 15.83
CA LEU A 278 0.82 -5.83 16.91
C LEU A 278 1.19 -4.45 16.36
N LEU A 279 0.57 -3.40 16.91
CA LEU A 279 0.92 -2.02 16.66
C LEU A 279 1.74 -1.50 17.83
N ALA A 280 2.97 -1.10 17.54
CA ALA A 280 3.92 -0.49 18.47
C ALA A 280 4.97 0.33 17.70
N ASN A 281 5.51 1.36 18.36
CA ASN A 281 6.63 2.14 17.81
C ASN A 281 7.96 1.34 17.88
N ASP A 282 9.05 1.94 17.42
CA ASP A 282 10.36 1.30 17.39
C ASP A 282 11.10 1.29 18.74
N ASP A 283 10.51 1.79 19.82
CA ASP A 283 11.07 1.67 21.17
C ASP A 283 10.63 0.37 21.85
N ILE A 284 9.56 -0.27 21.36
CA ILE A 284 9.05 -1.52 21.93
C ILE A 284 9.79 -2.74 21.37
N ILE A 285 10.23 -3.59 22.28
CA ILE A 285 10.74 -4.93 22.01
C ILE A 285 9.70 -5.95 22.47
N THR A 286 9.28 -6.85 21.58
CA THR A 286 8.66 -8.10 21.98
C THR A 286 9.78 -9.06 22.38
N ASP A 287 9.91 -9.34 23.67
CA ASP A 287 10.94 -10.21 24.20
C ASP A 287 10.70 -11.68 23.89
N GLN A 288 9.42 -12.07 23.89
CA GLN A 288 9.02 -13.46 23.73
C GLN A 288 7.57 -13.56 23.24
N ILE A 289 7.34 -14.54 22.36
CA ILE A 289 6.00 -14.99 21.97
C ILE A 289 5.87 -16.46 22.35
N ILE A 290 4.89 -16.78 23.18
CA ILE A 290 4.51 -18.15 23.54
C ILE A 290 3.15 -18.44 22.92
N PHE A 291 2.99 -19.59 22.28
CA PHE A 291 1.74 -19.94 21.61
C PHE A 291 1.50 -21.44 21.55
N LYS A 292 0.24 -21.85 21.38
CA LYS A 292 -0.14 -23.27 21.20
C LYS A 292 -0.53 -23.62 19.76
N GLN A 293 -0.77 -22.63 18.91
CA GLN A 293 -1.17 -22.89 17.53
C GLN A 293 -0.06 -23.62 16.76
N SER A 294 -0.44 -24.57 15.90
CA SER A 294 0.56 -25.31 15.11
C SER A 294 1.10 -24.50 13.91
N LYS A 295 0.43 -23.41 13.53
CA LYS A 295 0.77 -22.56 12.39
C LYS A 295 0.99 -21.12 12.82
N LEU A 296 2.08 -20.52 12.34
CA LEU A 296 2.46 -19.14 12.60
C LEU A 296 3.37 -18.65 11.47
N SER A 297 2.98 -17.58 10.77
CA SER A 297 3.82 -16.98 9.73
C SER A 297 3.65 -15.47 9.67
N PHE A 298 4.75 -14.74 9.84
CA PHE A 298 4.82 -13.28 9.83
C PHE A 298 4.61 -12.72 8.44
N ILE A 299 3.79 -11.68 8.31
CA ILE A 299 3.33 -11.14 7.04
C ILE A 299 4.23 -9.99 6.64
N ASN A 300 4.82 -10.07 5.44
CA ASN A 300 5.54 -9.02 4.71
C ASN A 300 6.74 -8.34 5.37
N ARG A 301 6.82 -8.24 6.70
CA ARG A 301 7.86 -7.49 7.41
C ARG A 301 8.14 -8.09 8.77
N LEU A 302 9.43 -8.16 9.10
CA LEU A 302 9.93 -8.56 10.41
C LEU A 302 11.13 -7.70 10.78
N TRP A 303 11.13 -7.08 11.95
CA TRP A 303 12.31 -6.38 12.47
C TRP A 303 12.88 -7.17 13.65
N LEU A 304 14.04 -7.77 13.44
CA LEU A 304 14.77 -8.48 14.49
C LEU A 304 15.40 -7.45 15.44
N ALA A 305 15.30 -7.64 16.75
CA ALA A 305 15.91 -6.72 17.71
C ALA A 305 17.45 -6.81 17.73
N GLU A 306 18.09 -5.82 18.33
CA GLU A 306 19.52 -5.83 18.60
C GLU A 306 19.92 -6.98 19.54
N GLY A 307 21.11 -7.55 19.35
CA GLY A 307 21.63 -8.65 20.17
C GLY A 307 21.16 -10.04 19.76
N VAL A 308 20.13 -10.17 18.91
CA VAL A 308 19.76 -11.44 18.29
C VAL A 308 20.90 -11.92 17.38
N LYS A 309 21.20 -13.23 17.41
CA LYS A 309 22.27 -13.83 16.60
C LYS A 309 21.79 -15.12 15.93
N ASN A 310 22.40 -15.46 14.79
CA ASN A 310 22.19 -16.71 14.06
C ASN A 310 20.71 -17.03 13.82
N VAL A 311 20.02 -16.13 13.13
CA VAL A 311 18.60 -16.28 12.79
C VAL A 311 18.46 -17.08 11.51
N GLU A 312 17.63 -18.11 11.56
CA GLU A 312 17.15 -18.82 10.38
C GLU A 312 15.64 -18.62 10.23
N LEU A 313 15.22 -18.25 9.04
CA LEU A 313 13.81 -18.08 8.67
C LEU A 313 13.52 -18.87 7.39
N LYS A 314 12.25 -19.21 7.21
CA LYS A 314 11.68 -19.73 5.96
C LYS A 314 10.76 -18.68 5.38
N THR A 315 10.78 -18.53 4.06
CA THR A 315 9.93 -17.58 3.35
C THR A 315 9.50 -18.15 2.02
N ASP A 316 8.32 -17.77 1.54
CA ASP A 316 7.87 -17.96 0.16
C ASP A 316 7.92 -16.65 -0.66
N SER A 317 8.48 -15.59 -0.07
CA SER A 317 8.66 -14.29 -0.69
C SER A 317 9.65 -14.42 -1.86
N ASN A 318 9.22 -14.00 -3.04
CA ASN A 318 10.08 -14.00 -4.23
C ASN A 318 11.04 -12.80 -4.23
N ILE A 319 10.79 -11.79 -3.40
CA ILE A 319 11.69 -10.66 -3.17
C ILE A 319 11.93 -10.53 -1.67
N VAL A 320 13.20 -10.49 -1.28
CA VAL A 320 13.60 -10.26 0.11
C VAL A 320 14.38 -8.96 0.13
N ASN A 321 13.85 -8.01 0.89
CA ASN A 321 14.46 -6.73 1.17
C ASN A 321 15.05 -6.76 2.57
N ALA A 322 16.22 -6.14 2.74
CA ALA A 322 16.88 -5.95 4.02
C ALA A 322 17.36 -4.51 4.16
N GLN A 323 17.21 -3.96 5.37
CA GLN A 323 17.79 -2.67 5.74
C GLN A 323 18.14 -2.66 7.22
N THR A 324 19.08 -1.80 7.60
CA THR A 324 19.40 -1.53 9.00
C THR A 324 19.77 -0.06 9.18
N ILE A 325 19.53 0.47 10.37
CA ILE A 325 20.03 1.79 10.80
C ILE A 325 21.30 1.65 11.66
N ASN A 326 21.63 0.44 12.10
CA ASN A 326 22.72 0.16 13.03
C ASN A 326 23.96 -0.34 12.28
N PRO A 327 25.08 0.41 12.31
CA PRO A 327 26.32 -0.01 11.65
C PRO A 327 26.84 -1.38 12.12
N ALA A 328 26.56 -1.80 13.36
CA ALA A 328 26.99 -3.10 13.88
C ALA A 328 26.28 -4.28 13.19
N SER A 329 25.10 -4.05 12.61
CA SER A 329 24.25 -5.05 11.97
C SER A 329 24.54 -5.27 10.48
N LEU A 330 25.50 -4.52 9.91
CA LEU A 330 25.99 -4.77 8.56
C LEU A 330 26.59 -6.19 8.47
N GLN A 331 26.19 -6.92 7.42
CA GLN A 331 26.49 -8.34 7.24
C GLN A 331 26.14 -8.82 5.82
N ILE A 332 26.47 -10.08 5.53
CA ILE A 332 25.94 -10.79 4.36
C ILE A 332 24.78 -11.67 4.83
N ILE A 333 23.62 -11.50 4.19
CA ILE A 333 22.42 -12.29 4.47
C ILE A 333 22.30 -13.35 3.38
N LYS A 334 22.22 -14.63 3.76
CA LYS A 334 22.03 -15.71 2.79
C LYS A 334 20.55 -15.95 2.55
N VAL A 335 20.10 -15.90 1.30
CA VAL A 335 18.71 -16.15 0.88
C VAL A 335 18.71 -17.29 -0.14
N GLY A 336 18.28 -18.47 0.30
CA GLY A 336 18.44 -19.70 -0.48
C GLY A 336 19.93 -19.98 -0.71
N ASP A 337 20.35 -19.94 -1.97
CA ASP A 337 21.75 -20.14 -2.37
C ASP A 337 22.49 -18.81 -2.62
N ASP A 338 21.75 -17.70 -2.65
CA ASP A 338 22.27 -16.39 -3.01
C ASP A 338 22.64 -15.56 -1.78
N ASN A 339 23.49 -14.55 -1.98
CA ASN A 339 23.98 -13.65 -0.94
C ASN A 339 23.49 -12.22 -1.17
N LEU A 340 22.84 -11.64 -0.17
CA LEU A 340 22.43 -10.24 -0.10
C LEU A 340 23.42 -9.47 0.79
N MET A 341 24.18 -8.55 0.19
CA MET A 341 25.17 -7.75 0.91
C MET A 341 24.52 -6.50 1.55
N LEU A 342 24.33 -6.52 2.86
CA LEU A 342 23.85 -5.36 3.64
C LEU A 342 25.07 -4.58 4.17
N ASN A 343 25.56 -3.62 3.37
CA ASN A 343 26.83 -2.92 3.63
C ASN A 343 26.72 -1.43 3.95
N LYS A 344 25.50 -0.86 3.94
CA LYS A 344 25.25 0.54 4.31
C LYS A 344 24.02 0.66 5.20
N THR A 345 24.06 1.64 6.10
CA THR A 345 22.90 1.99 6.93
C THR A 345 21.94 2.87 6.15
N TYR A 346 20.66 2.87 6.55
CA TYR A 346 19.57 3.67 5.95
C TYR A 346 19.28 3.37 4.47
N GLN A 347 19.93 2.35 3.89
CA GLN A 347 19.69 1.89 2.54
C GLN A 347 18.99 0.53 2.56
N GLN A 348 18.00 0.38 1.68
CA GLN A 348 17.34 -0.89 1.43
C GLN A 348 18.07 -1.63 0.31
N PHE A 349 18.39 -2.90 0.58
CA PHE A 349 18.96 -3.83 -0.38
C PHE A 349 17.93 -4.91 -0.66
N ASN A 350 17.90 -5.44 -1.88
CA ASN A 350 16.95 -6.47 -2.26
C ASN A 350 17.62 -7.62 -3.03
N ILE A 351 17.00 -8.79 -2.92
CA ILE A 351 17.33 -9.96 -3.72
C ILE A 351 16.05 -10.62 -4.20
N VAL A 352 16.07 -11.13 -5.44
CA VAL A 352 14.95 -11.85 -6.04
C VAL A 352 15.27 -13.34 -6.02
N SER A 353 14.34 -14.14 -5.52
CA SER A 353 14.42 -15.60 -5.47
C SER A 353 13.27 -16.19 -6.30
N ASN A 354 13.60 -17.10 -7.22
CA ASN A 354 12.62 -17.79 -8.06
C ASN A 354 12.14 -19.11 -7.45
N LYS A 355 12.51 -19.39 -6.19
CA LYS A 355 12.11 -20.62 -5.49
C LYS A 355 10.77 -20.39 -4.81
N ALA A 356 9.90 -21.41 -4.84
CA ALA A 356 8.61 -21.36 -4.15
C ALA A 356 8.75 -21.12 -2.64
N THR A 357 9.82 -21.65 -2.04
CA THR A 357 10.24 -21.36 -0.66
C THR A 357 11.76 -21.28 -0.57
N SER A 358 12.27 -20.32 0.22
CA SER A 358 13.68 -20.08 0.47
C SER A 358 13.98 -19.98 1.97
N SER A 359 15.20 -20.33 2.35
CA SER A 359 15.70 -20.09 3.70
C SER A 359 16.43 -18.75 3.75
N ILE A 360 16.21 -17.95 4.79
CA ILE A 360 17.01 -16.75 5.06
C ILE A 360 17.87 -17.03 6.29
N LYS A 361 19.17 -16.73 6.21
CA LYS A 361 20.11 -16.83 7.32
C LYS A 361 20.80 -15.50 7.58
N LEU A 362 20.75 -15.03 8.83
CA LEU A 362 21.40 -13.81 9.30
C LEU A 362 22.26 -14.12 10.52
N GLU A 363 23.45 -13.55 10.58
CA GLU A 363 24.36 -13.69 11.71
C GLU A 363 23.98 -12.75 12.87
N LYS A 364 23.49 -11.55 12.55
CA LYS A 364 23.20 -10.47 13.51
C LYS A 364 21.78 -9.93 13.36
N GLY A 365 21.19 -9.51 14.48
CA GLY A 365 19.89 -8.83 14.55
C GLY A 365 19.95 -7.34 14.19
N ASP A 366 18.94 -6.58 14.63
CA ASP A 366 18.67 -5.19 14.25
C ASP A 366 18.64 -4.95 12.72
N VAL A 367 18.03 -5.92 12.03
CA VAL A 367 17.76 -5.90 10.59
C VAL A 367 16.26 -5.94 10.38
N ILE A 368 15.75 -5.04 9.53
CA ILE A 368 14.38 -5.07 9.03
C ILE A 368 14.39 -5.91 7.75
N LEU A 369 13.74 -7.05 7.80
CA LEU A 369 13.41 -7.86 6.65
C LEU A 369 12.03 -7.49 6.14
N SER A 370 11.86 -7.40 4.82
CA SER A 370 10.54 -7.26 4.21
C SER A 370 10.45 -7.93 2.85
N GLY A 371 9.23 -8.22 2.40
CA GLY A 371 8.96 -8.97 1.18
C GLY A 371 7.47 -8.94 0.81
N ASN A 372 7.10 -9.74 -0.17
CA ASN A 372 5.73 -9.87 -0.69
C ASN A 372 5.06 -11.22 -0.32
N GLY A 373 5.68 -11.98 0.58
CA GLY A 373 5.12 -13.20 1.15
C GLY A 373 5.24 -13.21 2.69
N VAL A 374 5.40 -14.39 3.26
CA VAL A 374 5.50 -14.57 4.71
C VAL A 374 6.88 -15.05 5.17
N PHE A 375 7.15 -14.90 6.46
CA PHE A 375 8.34 -15.37 7.15
C PHE A 375 7.95 -16.29 8.31
N SER A 376 8.64 -17.42 8.49
CA SER A 376 8.47 -18.27 9.67
C SER A 376 9.82 -18.65 10.28
N PHE A 377 9.88 -18.75 11.60
CA PHE A 377 11.03 -19.31 12.32
C PHE A 377 11.08 -20.84 12.29
N ASP A 378 9.98 -21.50 11.91
CA ASP A 378 9.90 -22.95 11.81
C ASP A 378 9.20 -23.36 10.50
N GLN A 379 9.79 -24.32 9.79
CA GLN A 379 9.24 -24.88 8.56
C GLN A 379 7.89 -25.55 8.80
N ASN A 380 7.70 -26.21 9.96
CA ASN A 380 6.47 -26.94 10.24
C ASN A 380 5.31 -25.99 10.59
N SER A 381 5.61 -24.80 11.10
CA SER A 381 4.61 -23.76 11.40
C SER A 381 4.27 -22.88 10.20
N PHE A 382 4.98 -23.01 9.09
CA PHE A 382 4.79 -22.22 7.87
C PHE A 382 3.35 -22.35 7.31
N ILE A 383 2.73 -21.20 7.00
CA ILE A 383 1.42 -21.06 6.37
C ILE A 383 1.37 -19.78 5.52
N GLU A 384 0.99 -19.91 4.25
CA GLU A 384 0.59 -18.79 3.39
C GLU A 384 -0.86 -19.00 2.96
N PRO A 385 -1.83 -18.34 3.60
CA PRO A 385 -3.26 -18.53 3.34
C PRO A 385 -3.81 -17.66 2.20
N VAL A 386 -3.00 -16.76 1.63
CA VAL A 386 -3.41 -15.83 0.58
C VAL A 386 -2.81 -16.28 -0.75
N ALA A 387 -3.58 -16.09 -1.82
CA ALA A 387 -3.08 -16.24 -3.19
C ALA A 387 -1.88 -15.31 -3.43
N ARG A 388 -1.02 -15.62 -4.41
CA ARG A 388 0.13 -14.74 -4.69
C ARG A 388 -0.34 -13.44 -5.35
N LYS A 389 0.22 -12.29 -4.95
CA LYS A 389 -0.06 -11.03 -5.65
C LYS A 389 0.66 -11.01 -7.00
N VAL A 390 0.01 -10.52 -8.06
CA VAL A 390 0.68 -10.24 -9.34
C VAL A 390 1.41 -8.91 -9.25
N ASP A 391 2.71 -8.97 -8.98
CA ASP A 391 3.61 -7.83 -8.96
C ASP A 391 4.69 -7.95 -10.06
N ASN A 392 5.74 -7.15 -9.94
CA ASN A 392 6.84 -7.12 -10.90
C ASN A 392 7.79 -8.33 -10.80
N SER A 393 7.69 -9.14 -9.75
CA SER A 393 8.53 -10.33 -9.53
C SER A 393 7.80 -11.65 -9.74
N LEU A 394 6.48 -11.63 -10.01
CA LEU A 394 5.74 -12.86 -10.27
C LEU A 394 6.18 -13.54 -11.57
N ASP A 395 6.75 -14.73 -11.44
CA ASP A 395 6.89 -15.71 -12.53
C ASP A 395 5.79 -16.77 -12.43
N VAL A 396 4.81 -16.72 -13.32
CA VAL A 396 3.67 -17.65 -13.29
C VAL A 396 4.08 -19.12 -13.53
N ASN A 397 5.19 -19.37 -14.23
CA ASN A 397 5.64 -20.72 -14.52
C ASN A 397 6.43 -21.31 -13.34
N ALA A 398 7.42 -20.56 -12.84
CA ALA A 398 8.23 -20.99 -11.70
C ALA A 398 7.38 -21.18 -10.42
N ASN A 399 6.31 -20.40 -10.27
CA ASN A 399 5.42 -20.47 -9.12
C ASN A 399 4.22 -21.42 -9.30
N GLY A 400 4.10 -22.11 -10.43
CA GLY A 400 2.98 -23.03 -10.68
C GLY A 400 1.61 -22.36 -10.70
N ILE A 401 1.54 -21.09 -11.11
CA ILE A 401 0.28 -20.35 -11.19
C ILE A 401 -0.45 -20.75 -12.47
N ASN A 402 -1.72 -21.12 -12.32
CA ASN A 402 -2.61 -21.54 -13.40
C ASN A 402 -3.81 -20.60 -13.57
N TYR A 403 -4.09 -19.76 -12.58
CA TYR A 403 -5.24 -18.87 -12.57
C TYR A 403 -4.84 -17.49 -12.05
N VAL A 404 -5.31 -16.44 -12.70
CA VAL A 404 -5.10 -15.06 -12.23
C VAL A 404 -6.44 -14.33 -12.16
N ILE A 405 -6.84 -13.88 -10.99
CA ILE A 405 -8.05 -13.05 -10.81
C ILE A 405 -7.67 -11.58 -10.58
N ALA A 406 -8.24 -10.67 -11.35
CA ALA A 406 -7.83 -9.27 -11.29
C ALA A 406 -8.97 -8.28 -11.53
N ASN A 407 -8.90 -7.14 -10.84
CA ASN A 407 -9.62 -5.92 -11.24
C ASN A 407 -8.65 -4.99 -11.95
N TYR A 408 -8.49 -5.21 -13.25
CA TYR A 408 -7.52 -4.50 -14.06
C TYR A 408 -8.08 -4.16 -15.43
N LYS A 409 -7.79 -2.93 -15.89
CA LYS A 409 -8.08 -2.46 -17.24
C LYS A 409 -6.77 -2.03 -17.87
N GLN A 410 -6.48 -2.54 -19.05
CA GLN A 410 -5.26 -2.17 -19.78
C GLN A 410 -5.30 -0.68 -20.14
N PRO A 411 -4.16 0.04 -20.04
CA PRO A 411 -4.10 1.42 -20.51
C PRO A 411 -4.36 1.48 -22.01
N LYS A 412 -5.06 2.53 -22.46
CA LYS A 412 -5.29 2.80 -23.88
C LYS A 412 -4.14 3.61 -24.45
N GLU A 413 -3.76 3.34 -25.69
CA GLU A 413 -2.78 4.15 -26.40
C GLU A 413 -3.49 5.21 -27.26
N VAL A 414 -3.12 6.48 -27.08
CA VAL A 414 -3.68 7.63 -27.80
C VAL A 414 -2.56 8.58 -28.18
N GLY A 415 -2.18 8.60 -29.47
CA GLY A 415 -1.18 9.53 -29.99
C GLY A 415 0.20 9.41 -29.33
N GLY A 416 0.66 8.18 -29.06
CA GLY A 416 1.94 7.91 -28.39
C GLY A 416 1.92 8.12 -26.87
N TRP A 417 0.74 8.37 -26.29
CA TRP A 417 0.53 8.42 -24.84
C TRP A 417 -0.29 7.23 -24.37
N GLN A 418 0.05 6.71 -23.20
CA GLN A 418 -0.77 5.78 -22.46
C GLN A 418 -1.77 6.55 -21.59
N VAL A 419 -3.03 6.10 -21.60
CA VAL A 419 -4.13 6.67 -20.83
C VAL A 419 -4.75 5.57 -19.97
N ALA A 420 -4.61 5.74 -18.65
CA ALA A 420 -5.17 4.82 -17.66
C ALA A 420 -6.14 5.54 -16.73
N GLU A 421 -7.07 4.79 -16.15
CA GLU A 421 -8.08 5.31 -15.23
C GLU A 421 -8.02 4.55 -13.90
N ALA A 422 -8.07 5.29 -12.79
CA ALA A 422 -8.15 4.75 -11.44
C ALA A 422 -9.35 5.36 -10.71
N GLU A 423 -10.15 4.51 -10.07
CA GLU A 423 -11.33 4.92 -9.30
C GLU A 423 -11.10 4.72 -7.80
N PHE A 424 -11.41 5.74 -7.01
CA PHE A 424 -11.21 5.77 -5.57
C PHE A 424 -12.50 6.13 -4.83
N ASP A 425 -12.73 5.44 -3.72
CA ASP A 425 -13.70 5.84 -2.71
C ASP A 425 -13.08 6.89 -1.77
N LEU A 426 -13.70 8.07 -1.71
CA LEU A 426 -13.23 9.21 -0.94
C LEU A 426 -13.91 9.38 0.43
N THR A 427 -14.84 8.49 0.79
CA THR A 427 -15.56 8.52 2.08
C THR A 427 -14.58 8.50 3.25
N ASP A 428 -13.64 7.54 3.24
CA ASP A 428 -12.60 7.37 4.26
C ASP A 428 -11.24 7.97 3.87
N ALA A 429 -11.22 8.92 2.92
CA ALA A 429 -9.97 9.59 2.54
C ALA A 429 -9.44 10.46 3.68
N TYR A 430 -8.12 10.40 3.94
CA TYR A 430 -7.49 11.35 4.83
C TYR A 430 -7.52 12.76 4.21
N ARG A 431 -7.95 13.75 4.99
CA ARG A 431 -8.10 15.15 4.55
C ARG A 431 -7.37 16.07 5.51
N GLU A 432 -6.49 16.90 4.97
CA GLU A 432 -5.91 18.02 5.71
C GLU A 432 -6.88 19.20 5.65
N TYR A 433 -7.32 19.67 6.82
CA TYR A 433 -8.12 20.88 6.96
C TYR A 433 -7.22 22.03 7.38
N PHE A 434 -7.15 23.08 6.57
CA PHE A 434 -6.48 24.33 6.95
C PHE A 434 -7.52 25.30 7.50
N THR A 435 -7.61 25.40 8.84
CA THR A 435 -8.55 26.28 9.55
C THR A 435 -8.12 27.76 9.55
N HIS A 436 -6.88 28.07 9.20
CA HIS A 436 -6.32 29.43 9.30
C HIS A 436 -6.21 30.20 7.98
N GLN A 437 -6.72 29.66 6.87
CA GLN A 437 -6.80 30.37 5.59
C GLN A 437 -8.26 30.66 5.25
N LEU A 438 -8.56 31.88 4.79
CA LEU A 438 -9.88 32.27 4.28
C LEU A 438 -10.26 31.32 3.13
N GLY A 439 -11.11 30.33 3.44
CA GLY A 439 -11.46 29.22 2.57
C GLY A 439 -10.88 27.90 3.07
N ALA A 440 -11.63 27.18 3.90
CA ALA A 440 -11.28 25.83 4.33
C ALA A 440 -11.23 24.90 3.10
N THR A 441 -10.03 24.57 2.63
CA THR A 441 -9.85 23.60 1.54
C THR A 441 -9.69 22.20 2.12
N ASN A 442 -10.35 21.23 1.49
CA ASN A 442 -10.15 19.81 1.80
C ASN A 442 -9.03 19.30 0.89
N LYS A 443 -7.80 19.25 1.42
CA LYS A 443 -6.64 18.73 0.70
C LYS A 443 -6.52 17.22 0.89
N MET A 444 -6.49 16.49 -0.22
CA MET A 444 -6.22 15.04 -0.26
C MET A 444 -4.88 14.80 -0.94
N SER A 445 -4.15 13.79 -0.49
CA SER A 445 -2.86 13.41 -1.07
C SER A 445 -2.97 12.11 -1.87
N PHE A 446 -2.39 12.14 -3.05
CA PHE A 446 -2.29 10.99 -3.95
C PHE A 446 -0.82 10.64 -4.18
N LEU A 447 -0.58 9.36 -4.42
CA LEU A 447 0.71 8.74 -4.72
C LEU A 447 0.70 8.27 -6.18
N ILE A 448 1.83 8.38 -6.87
CA ILE A 448 2.15 7.58 -8.05
C ILE A 448 3.39 6.77 -7.68
N SER A 449 3.23 5.46 -7.62
CA SER A 449 4.29 4.49 -7.36
C SER A 449 4.67 3.80 -8.65
N ALA A 450 5.97 3.61 -8.87
CA ALA A 450 6.49 2.98 -10.08
C ALA A 450 7.71 2.12 -9.71
N PRO A 451 7.47 0.95 -9.07
CA PRO A 451 8.54 0.11 -8.54
C PRO A 451 9.63 -0.18 -9.57
N GLY A 452 10.87 0.18 -9.24
CA GLY A 452 12.04 0.03 -10.12
C GLY A 452 12.56 1.34 -10.71
N LEU A 453 12.01 2.48 -10.30
CA LEU A 453 12.44 3.81 -10.73
C LEU A 453 13.43 4.38 -9.69
N ASN A 454 14.71 3.99 -9.84
CA ASN A 454 15.78 4.32 -8.89
C ASN A 454 16.64 5.50 -9.38
N LYS A 455 16.73 6.55 -8.56
CA LYS A 455 17.56 7.74 -8.81
C LYS A 455 19.08 7.46 -8.81
N GLU A 456 19.51 6.36 -8.20
CA GLU A 456 20.94 6.01 -8.05
C GLU A 456 21.66 5.73 -9.39
N ASN A 457 20.92 5.47 -10.47
CA ASN A 457 21.50 5.37 -11.82
C ASN A 457 21.66 6.73 -12.53
N SER A 458 21.43 7.85 -11.82
CA SER A 458 21.54 9.19 -12.40
C SER A 458 22.99 9.65 -12.48
N PRO A 459 23.43 10.22 -13.63
CA PRO A 459 24.81 10.71 -13.81
C PRO A 459 25.19 11.85 -12.85
N ASP A 460 24.21 12.46 -12.15
CA ASP A 460 24.40 13.47 -11.11
C ASP A 460 24.61 12.88 -9.70
N SER A 461 24.66 11.55 -9.54
CA SER A 461 25.01 10.94 -8.26
C SER A 461 26.52 11.10 -8.03
N ILE A 462 26.94 11.44 -6.81
CA ILE A 462 28.35 11.69 -6.43
C ILE A 462 29.21 10.40 -6.49
N TYR A 463 28.69 9.30 -7.03
CA TYR A 463 29.37 8.02 -7.12
C TYR A 463 29.59 7.60 -8.57
N PRO A 464 30.80 7.18 -8.94
CA PRO A 464 31.02 6.56 -10.23
C PRO A 464 30.26 5.22 -10.30
N PRO A 465 29.71 4.84 -11.47
CA PRO A 465 29.06 3.55 -11.65
C PRO A 465 30.07 2.42 -11.42
N GLN A 466 29.71 1.40 -10.63
CA GLN A 466 30.47 0.16 -10.60
C GLN A 466 30.24 -0.61 -11.90
N GLU A 467 31.34 -1.04 -12.51
CA GLU A 467 31.45 -1.68 -13.82
C GLU A 467 30.50 -2.89 -13.98
N ARG A 468 29.35 -2.65 -14.63
CA ARG A 468 28.63 -3.67 -15.42
C ARG A 468 28.02 -3.01 -16.63
N GLY A 469 28.80 -2.91 -17.72
CA GLY A 469 28.38 -2.97 -19.13
C GLY A 469 27.15 -2.21 -19.65
N ARG A 470 26.50 -1.33 -18.87
CA ARG A 470 25.46 -0.41 -19.34
C ARG A 470 26.14 0.90 -19.73
N GLN A 471 25.86 1.34 -20.95
CA GLN A 471 26.24 2.66 -21.42
C GLN A 471 25.74 3.74 -20.43
N GLU A 472 26.48 4.85 -20.35
CA GLU A 472 26.30 5.94 -19.38
C GLU A 472 24.83 6.33 -19.08
N GLY A 473 24.45 6.25 -17.80
CA GLY A 473 23.56 7.24 -17.16
C GLY A 473 22.06 7.29 -17.52
N GLU A 474 21.47 6.27 -18.16
CA GLU A 474 20.02 6.28 -18.37
C GLU A 474 19.25 5.91 -17.09
N VAL A 475 18.65 6.93 -16.47
CA VAL A 475 17.70 6.77 -15.36
C VAL A 475 16.36 6.38 -15.92
N ASN A 476 15.80 5.27 -15.43
CA ASN A 476 14.40 4.92 -15.67
C ASN A 476 13.50 6.12 -15.35
N LYS A 477 12.58 6.44 -16.26
CA LYS A 477 11.73 7.62 -16.19
C LYS A 477 10.30 7.31 -16.61
N ILE A 478 9.40 8.10 -16.06
CA ILE A 478 8.01 8.20 -16.51
C ILE A 478 7.75 9.64 -16.88
N ILE A 479 7.10 9.86 -18.03
CA ILE A 479 6.73 11.19 -18.49
C ILE A 479 5.26 11.39 -18.17
N ILE A 480 4.91 12.38 -17.35
CA ILE A 480 3.53 12.68 -16.99
C ILE A 480 3.04 13.84 -17.85
N GLY A 481 2.05 13.58 -18.70
CA GLY A 481 1.47 14.57 -19.60
C GLY A 481 0.32 15.32 -18.96
N LYS A 482 -0.68 14.58 -18.45
CA LYS A 482 -1.90 15.18 -17.91
C LYS A 482 -2.51 14.32 -16.81
N ILE A 483 -3.03 14.98 -15.78
CA ILE A 483 -3.92 14.37 -14.78
C ILE A 483 -5.29 15.03 -14.90
N ILE A 484 -6.33 14.21 -15.03
CA ILE A 484 -7.73 14.63 -14.99
C ILE A 484 -8.36 14.00 -13.76
N VAL A 485 -9.05 14.78 -12.95
CA VAL A 485 -9.78 14.28 -11.78
C VAL A 485 -11.25 14.62 -11.92
N GLU A 486 -12.09 13.59 -11.99
CA GLU A 486 -13.55 13.69 -12.03
C GLU A 486 -14.08 13.27 -10.66
N LEU A 487 -14.65 14.22 -9.93
CA LEU A 487 -15.23 14.00 -8.61
C LEU A 487 -16.73 13.82 -8.72
N SER A 488 -17.29 12.94 -7.90
CA SER A 488 -18.73 12.77 -7.76
C SER A 488 -19.16 12.55 -6.32
N GLY A 489 -20.35 13.02 -5.98
CA GLY A 489 -21.00 12.79 -4.69
C GLY A 489 -22.46 13.23 -4.74
N LYS A 490 -23.12 13.26 -3.58
CA LYS A 490 -24.54 13.68 -3.47
C LYS A 490 -24.78 15.06 -4.08
N SER A 491 -25.83 15.18 -4.91
CA SER A 491 -26.26 16.47 -5.47
C SER A 491 -26.79 17.39 -4.36
N LEU A 492 -26.96 18.68 -4.67
CA LEU A 492 -27.57 19.61 -3.71
C LEU A 492 -29.00 19.17 -3.34
N ILE A 493 -29.75 18.67 -4.32
CA ILE A 493 -31.12 18.19 -4.13
C ILE A 493 -31.13 16.94 -3.22
N ASP A 494 -30.21 16.01 -3.41
CA ASP A 494 -30.11 14.81 -2.57
C ASP A 494 -29.77 15.15 -1.12
N LYS A 495 -28.90 16.16 -0.92
CA LYS A 495 -28.60 16.67 0.43
C LYS A 495 -29.80 17.31 1.09
N ILE A 496 -30.56 18.13 0.34
CA ILE A 496 -31.78 18.77 0.84
C ILE A 496 -32.82 17.69 1.21
N LYS A 497 -33.04 16.70 0.34
CA LYS A 497 -33.94 15.58 0.64
C LYS A 497 -33.54 14.83 1.90
N GLY A 498 -32.25 14.51 2.09
CA GLY A 498 -31.77 13.85 3.31
C GLY A 498 -32.16 14.61 4.60
N ILE A 499 -32.04 15.94 4.60
CA ILE A 499 -32.40 16.77 5.77
C ILE A 499 -33.90 16.67 6.11
N PHE A 500 -34.77 16.52 5.12
CA PHE A 500 -36.22 16.47 5.32
C PHE A 500 -36.77 15.06 5.55
N TYR A 501 -36.09 14.01 5.08
CA TYR A 501 -36.56 12.63 5.18
C TYR A 501 -35.96 11.85 6.36
N ASP A 502 -34.83 12.25 6.94
CA ASP A 502 -34.24 11.61 8.14
C ASP A 502 -34.94 11.99 9.47
N LYS A 503 -36.18 12.50 9.42
CA LYS A 503 -36.97 12.93 10.59
C LYS A 503 -38.25 12.11 10.86
N ASN A 504 -38.44 11.00 10.15
CA ASN A 504 -39.45 9.97 10.45
C ASN A 504 -38.73 8.63 10.65
#